data_AF-A0A2X3D1F2-F1
#
_entry.id   AF-A0A2X3D1F2-F1
#
_cell.length_a   1.000
_cell.length_b   1.000
_cell.length_c   1.000
_cell.angle_alpha   90.00
_cell.angle_beta   90.00
_cell.angle_gamma   90.00
#
_symmetry.space_group_name_H-M   'P 1'
#
loop_
_entity.id
_entity.type
_entity.pdbx_description
1 polymer ?
#
loop_
_entity_poly.entity_id
_entity_poly.type
_entity_poly.pdbx_seq_one_letter_code
_entity_poly.pdbx_strand_id
1 'polypeptide(L)'
;MNTRLSPLAIILLAGLLGVAFALSIVNLNVALPYAQWRQALWQPDVDDIAQMLFHYSLLPRLAVALLVGAGLGLVGVLFQQVLRNPLAEPTTLGVATGAQLGITVTTLWAIPGVLASQFAALAGACLVGALVFGRLVGASACRR
;
A
#
# COMPACT_ATOMS: atom_id res chain seq x y z
N MET A 1 -20.88 3.08 25.04
CA MET A 1 -20.49 2.98 23.62
C MET A 1 -20.44 1.51 23.25
N ASN A 2 -21.56 0.96 22.79
CA ASN A 2 -21.65 -0.44 22.38
C ASN A 2 -21.25 -0.52 20.92
N THR A 3 -19.96 -0.66 20.63
CA THR A 3 -19.48 -1.00 19.29
C THR A 3 -19.84 -2.45 19.00
N ARG A 4 -21.12 -2.70 18.71
CA ARG A 4 -21.54 -3.95 18.08
C ARG A 4 -21.00 -3.88 16.66
N LEU A 5 -19.74 -4.27 16.47
CA LEU A 5 -19.24 -4.71 15.16
C LEU A 5 -20.28 -5.69 14.66
N SER A 6 -21.04 -5.30 13.64
CA SER A 6 -22.12 -6.16 13.16
C SER A 6 -21.45 -7.44 12.68
N PRO A 7 -21.87 -8.63 13.16
CA PRO A 7 -21.28 -9.89 12.70
C PRO A 7 -21.37 -9.98 11.17
N LEU A 8 -22.37 -9.34 10.57
CA LEU A 8 -22.51 -9.12 9.13
C LEU A 8 -21.32 -8.40 8.50
N ALA A 9 -20.80 -7.31 9.08
CA ALA A 9 -19.64 -6.60 8.52
C ALA A 9 -18.38 -7.48 8.53
N ILE A 10 -18.18 -8.28 9.58
CA ILE A 10 -17.05 -9.21 9.68
C ILE A 10 -17.18 -10.33 8.63
N ILE A 11 -18.37 -10.89 8.48
CA ILE A 11 -18.65 -11.94 7.48
C ILE A 11 -18.44 -11.40 6.06
N LEU A 12 -18.89 -10.17 5.78
CA LEU A 12 -18.75 -9.55 4.47
C LEU A 12 -17.29 -9.26 4.15
N LEU A 13 -16.52 -8.74 5.12
CA LEU A 13 -15.08 -8.51 4.96
C LEU A 13 -14.32 -9.82 4.74
N ALA A 14 -14.62 -10.86 5.53
CA ALA A 14 -14.03 -12.19 5.38
C ALA A 14 -14.39 -12.83 4.03
N GLY A 15 -15.63 -12.68 3.58
CA GLY A 15 -16.09 -13.12 2.27
C GLY A 15 -15.35 -12.40 1.14
N LEU A 16 -15.20 -11.08 1.22
CA LEU A 16 -14.46 -10.29 0.23
C LEU A 16 -12.97 -10.69 0.19
N LEU A 17 -12.36 -10.93 1.35
CA LEU A 17 -10.98 -11.42 1.46
C LEU A 17 -10.83 -12.80 0.81
N GLY A 18 -11.78 -13.70 1.06
CA GLY A 18 -11.83 -15.04 0.46
C GLY A 18 -11.98 -14.98 -1.06
N VAL A 19 -12.86 -14.11 -1.58
CA VAL A 19 -13.02 -13.88 -3.02
C VAL A 19 -11.75 -13.29 -3.63
N ALA A 20 -11.13 -12.28 -3.00
CA ALA A 20 -9.87 -11.71 -3.46
C ALA A 20 -8.74 -12.74 -3.49
N PHE A 21 -8.67 -13.61 -2.50
CA PHE A 21 -7.71 -14.71 -2.45
C PHE A 21 -7.99 -15.76 -3.54
N ALA A 22 -9.25 -16.13 -3.76
CA ALA A 22 -9.64 -17.04 -4.83
C ALA A 22 -9.32 -16.45 -6.22
N LEU A 23 -9.61 -15.16 -6.46
CA LEU A 23 -9.23 -14.46 -7.68
C LEU A 23 -7.72 -14.38 -7.87
N SER A 24 -6.97 -14.15 -6.78
CA SER A 24 -5.51 -14.18 -6.82
C SER A 24 -5.01 -15.56 -7.26
N ILE A 25 -5.55 -16.64 -6.70
CA ILE A 25 -5.22 -18.03 -7.07
C ILE A 25 -5.60 -18.32 -8.52
N VAL A 26 -6.78 -17.89 -8.98
CA VAL A 26 -7.21 -18.09 -10.38
C VAL A 26 -6.30 -17.32 -11.34
N ASN A 27 -5.94 -16.07 -11.02
CA ASN A 27 -4.99 -15.28 -11.81
C ASN A 27 -3.62 -15.99 -11.89
N LEU A 28 -3.19 -16.57 -10.77
CA LEU A 28 -1.97 -17.35 -10.64
C LEU A 28 -2.01 -18.66 -11.44
N ASN A 29 -3.17 -19.31 -11.51
CA ASN A 29 -3.36 -20.53 -12.26
C ASN A 29 -3.45 -20.30 -13.78
N VAL A 30 -4.01 -19.16 -14.19
CA VAL A 30 -3.99 -18.70 -15.58
C VAL A 30 -2.54 -18.34 -16.00
N ALA A 31 -1.72 -17.83 -15.08
CA ALA A 31 -0.32 -17.50 -15.33
C ALA A 31 0.61 -18.73 -15.32
N LEU A 32 0.41 -19.70 -14.40
CA LEU A 32 1.07 -21.00 -14.41
C LEU A 32 0.13 -22.14 -13.97
N PRO A 33 0.09 -23.25 -14.72
CA PRO A 33 -0.57 -24.48 -14.28
C PRO A 33 -0.02 -24.96 -12.92
N TYR A 34 -0.91 -25.41 -12.03
CA TYR A 34 -0.59 -25.85 -10.65
C TYR A 34 0.52 -26.92 -10.56
N ALA A 35 0.74 -27.67 -11.65
CA ALA A 35 1.75 -28.72 -11.73
C ALA A 35 3.18 -28.18 -11.53
N GLN A 36 3.45 -26.93 -11.91
CA GLN A 36 4.80 -26.35 -11.90
C GLN A 36 5.09 -25.45 -10.68
N TRP A 37 4.12 -25.20 -9.79
CA TRP A 37 4.31 -24.32 -8.63
C TRP A 37 5.44 -24.78 -7.69
N ARG A 38 5.62 -26.10 -7.53
CA ARG A 38 6.71 -26.66 -6.71
C ARG A 38 8.07 -26.48 -7.37
N GLN A 39 8.16 -26.64 -8.69
CA GLN A 39 9.41 -26.39 -9.43
C GLN A 39 9.72 -24.89 -9.48
N ALA A 40 8.73 -24.02 -9.71
CA ALA A 40 8.86 -22.56 -9.66
C ALA A 40 9.38 -22.02 -8.32
N LEU A 41 9.07 -22.67 -7.21
CA LEU A 41 9.57 -22.29 -5.89
C LEU A 41 10.98 -22.81 -5.58
N TRP A 42 11.39 -23.95 -6.14
CA TRP A 42 12.59 -24.67 -5.69
C TRP A 42 13.73 -24.75 -6.72
N GLN A 43 13.40 -24.80 -8.02
CA GLN A 43 14.35 -24.83 -9.14
C GLN A 43 13.74 -24.10 -10.35
N PRO A 44 13.95 -22.78 -10.47
CA PRO A 44 13.60 -22.01 -11.67
C PRO A 44 14.28 -22.60 -12.90
N ASP A 45 13.52 -23.14 -13.84
CA ASP A 45 14.02 -23.45 -15.17
C ASP A 45 14.05 -22.16 -16.00
N VAL A 46 15.18 -21.85 -16.64
CA VAL A 46 15.46 -20.54 -17.26
C VAL A 46 14.78 -20.41 -18.62
N ASP A 47 14.34 -21.53 -19.20
CA ASP A 47 13.71 -21.59 -20.53
C ASP A 47 12.21 -21.24 -20.53
N ASP A 48 11.56 -21.20 -19.36
CA ASP A 48 10.12 -20.92 -19.25
C ASP A 48 9.87 -19.50 -18.68
N ILE A 49 9.59 -18.56 -19.58
CA ILE A 49 9.33 -17.13 -19.28
C ILE A 49 8.21 -16.97 -18.25
N ALA A 50 7.24 -17.89 -18.23
CA ALA A 50 6.14 -17.88 -17.27
C ALA A 50 6.64 -18.05 -15.82
N GLN A 51 7.59 -18.96 -15.59
CA GLN A 51 8.15 -19.27 -14.27
C GLN A 51 8.99 -18.11 -13.72
N MET A 52 9.76 -17.43 -14.58
CA MET A 52 10.44 -16.18 -14.22
C MET A 52 9.46 -15.07 -13.86
N LEU A 53 8.40 -14.85 -14.65
CA LEU A 53 7.43 -13.79 -14.41
C LEU A 53 6.67 -14.00 -13.09
N PHE A 54 6.35 -15.25 -12.77
CA PHE A 54 5.71 -15.63 -11.52
C PHE A 54 6.58 -15.33 -10.30
N HIS A 55 7.85 -15.72 -10.34
CA HIS A 55 8.77 -15.53 -9.22
C HIS A 55 9.21 -14.07 -9.05
N TYR A 56 9.55 -13.38 -10.15
CA TYR A 56 10.09 -12.02 -10.10
C TYR A 56 9.04 -10.91 -10.07
N SER A 57 7.81 -11.16 -10.52
CA SER A 57 6.77 -10.12 -10.62
C SER A 57 5.56 -10.37 -9.73
N LEU A 58 4.95 -11.56 -9.83
CA LEU A 58 3.66 -11.83 -9.18
C LEU A 58 3.80 -12.02 -7.66
N LEU A 59 4.77 -12.82 -7.22
CA LEU A 59 5.08 -13.02 -5.80
C LEU A 59 5.38 -11.71 -5.04
N PRO A 60 6.36 -10.89 -5.47
CA PRO A 60 6.65 -9.63 -4.77
C PRO A 60 5.49 -8.64 -4.85
N ARG A 61 4.71 -8.62 -5.95
CA ARG A 61 3.52 -7.76 -6.05
C ARG A 61 2.44 -8.14 -5.05
N LEU A 62 2.16 -9.43 -4.86
CA LEU A 62 1.22 -9.91 -3.84
C LEU A 62 1.68 -9.55 -2.43
N ALA A 63 2.97 -9.73 -2.13
CA ALA A 63 3.55 -9.37 -0.86
C ALA A 63 3.42 -7.86 -0.57
N VAL A 64 3.77 -7.01 -1.54
CA VAL A 64 3.64 -5.56 -1.41
C VAL A 64 2.17 -5.14 -1.27
N ALA A 65 1.24 -5.72 -2.04
CA ALA A 65 -0.18 -5.41 -1.93
C ALA A 65 -0.74 -5.72 -0.53
N LEU A 66 -0.37 -6.87 0.05
CA LEU A 66 -0.76 -7.24 1.42
C LEU A 66 -0.14 -6.32 2.47
N LEU A 67 1.16 -6.04 2.37
CA LEU A 67 1.88 -5.17 3.32
C LEU A 67 1.34 -3.73 3.27
N VAL A 68 1.19 -3.17 2.07
CA VAL A 68 0.67 -1.80 1.87
C VAL A 68 -0.79 -1.71 2.30
N GLY A 69 -1.62 -2.71 1.95
CA GLY A 69 -3.02 -2.75 2.36
C GLY A 69 -3.19 -2.80 3.89
N ALA A 70 -2.43 -3.66 4.56
CA ALA A 70 -2.42 -3.75 6.02
C ALA A 70 -1.93 -2.45 6.68
N GLY A 71 -0.85 -1.85 6.13
CA GLY A 71 -0.31 -0.58 6.60
C GLY A 71 -1.29 0.57 6.46
N LEU A 72 -1.93 0.73 5.30
CA LEU A 72 -2.94 1.77 5.06
C LEU A 72 -4.17 1.59 5.96
N GLY A 73 -4.61 0.34 6.18
CA GLY A 73 -5.70 0.03 7.11
C GLY A 73 -5.38 0.43 8.56
N LEU A 74 -4.18 0.07 9.04
CA LEU A 74 -3.72 0.44 10.39
C LEU A 74 -3.62 1.97 10.55
N VAL A 75 -2.98 2.63 9.59
CA VAL A 75 -2.83 4.09 9.57
C VAL A 75 -4.20 4.78 9.57
N GLY A 76 -5.16 4.29 8.77
CA GLY A 76 -6.54 4.82 8.76
C GLY A 76 -7.20 4.76 10.14
N VAL A 77 -7.12 3.61 10.83
CA VAL A 77 -7.69 3.46 12.18
C VAL A 77 -6.99 4.38 13.19
N LEU A 78 -5.67 4.52 13.12
CA LEU A 78 -4.91 5.42 14.00
C LEU A 78 -5.32 6.88 13.79
N PHE A 79 -5.47 7.33 12.55
CA PHE A 79 -5.91 8.70 12.26
C PHE A 79 -7.35 8.95 12.71
N GLN A 80 -8.26 7.99 12.51
CA GLN A 80 -9.63 8.07 13.01
C GLN A 80 -9.68 8.20 14.54
N GLN A 81 -8.78 7.52 15.27
CA GLN A 81 -8.66 7.63 16.73
C GLN A 81 -8.07 8.98 17.19
N VAL A 82 -7.00 9.44 16.53
CA VAL A 82 -6.30 10.69 16.89
C VAL A 82 -7.17 11.91 16.65
N LEU A 83 -7.82 12.01 15.48
CA LEU A 83 -8.69 13.15 15.16
C LEU A 83 -10.07 13.04 15.81
N ARG A 84 -10.42 11.88 16.39
CA ARG A 84 -11.78 11.54 16.87
C ARG A 84 -12.86 11.87 15.83
N ASN A 85 -12.49 11.84 14.56
CA ASN A 85 -13.33 12.17 13.44
C ASN A 85 -13.33 10.98 12.47
N PRO A 86 -14.42 10.20 12.41
CA PRO A 86 -14.49 9.02 11.54
C PRO A 86 -14.47 9.34 10.05
N LEU A 87 -14.54 10.64 9.67
CA LEU A 87 -14.43 11.12 8.28
C LEU A 87 -13.01 11.58 7.90
N ALA A 88 -12.05 11.57 8.83
CA ALA A 88 -10.69 12.01 8.54
C ALA A 88 -9.91 10.89 7.82
N GLU A 89 -9.59 11.09 6.55
CA GLU A 89 -8.72 10.21 5.78
C GLU A 89 -7.25 10.69 5.82
N PRO A 90 -6.25 9.81 5.99
CA PRO A 90 -4.84 10.17 6.02
C PRO A 90 -4.36 10.88 4.74
N THR A 91 -5.05 10.64 3.62
CA THR A 91 -4.79 11.26 2.31
C THR A 91 -5.07 12.77 2.30
N THR A 92 -5.94 13.28 3.18
CA THR A 92 -6.24 14.72 3.28
C THR A 92 -5.16 15.56 3.94
N LEU A 93 -4.18 14.94 4.61
CA LEU A 93 -3.07 15.66 5.26
C LEU A 93 -1.97 16.13 4.29
N GLY A 94 -2.16 15.95 2.98
CA GLY A 94 -1.24 16.43 1.95
C GLY A 94 -0.01 15.54 1.72
N VAL A 95 0.10 14.39 2.41
CA VAL A 95 1.21 13.45 2.22
C VAL A 95 1.19 12.85 0.80
N ALA A 96 -0.01 12.52 0.29
CA ALA A 96 -0.18 12.00 -1.07
C ALA A 96 0.16 13.03 -2.16
N THR A 97 -0.26 14.28 -1.98
CA THR A 97 0.08 15.38 -2.90
C THR A 97 1.56 15.75 -2.80
N GLY A 98 2.19 15.64 -1.62
CA GLY A 98 3.64 15.77 -1.44
C GLY A 98 4.45 14.72 -2.18
N ALA A 99 4.00 13.45 -2.18
CA ALA A 99 4.62 12.40 -2.99
C ALA A 99 4.55 12.71 -4.49
N GLN A 100 3.37 13.11 -4.98
CA GLN A 100 3.18 13.48 -6.39
C GLN A 100 4.04 14.67 -6.82
N LEU A 101 4.21 15.68 -5.94
CA LEU A 101 5.14 16.78 -6.19
C LEU A 101 6.58 16.28 -6.31
N GLY A 102 7.04 15.39 -5.42
CA GLY A 102 8.39 14.80 -5.50
C GLY A 102 8.65 14.02 -6.80
N ILE A 103 7.66 13.24 -7.25
CA ILE A 103 7.72 12.54 -8.54
C ILE A 103 7.73 13.53 -9.72
N THR A 104 6.91 14.57 -9.67
CA THR A 104 6.82 15.58 -10.73
C THR A 104 8.14 16.34 -10.87
N VAL A 105 8.77 16.73 -9.76
CA VAL A 105 10.06 17.43 -9.76
C VAL A 105 11.17 16.55 -10.34
N THR A 106 11.25 15.28 -9.93
CA THR A 106 12.27 14.35 -10.47
C THR A 106 12.07 14.03 -11.94
N THR A 107 10.81 13.92 -12.38
CA THR A 107 10.46 13.69 -13.79
C THR A 107 10.80 14.92 -14.63
N LEU A 108 10.49 16.13 -14.15
CA LEU A 108 10.77 17.38 -14.85
C LEU A 108 12.27 17.67 -14.98
N TRP A 109 13.05 17.34 -13.95
CA TRP A 109 14.51 17.46 -13.96
C TRP A 109 15.22 16.27 -14.65
N ALA A 110 14.45 15.32 -15.22
CA ALA A 110 14.94 14.16 -15.95
C ALA A 110 16.07 13.40 -15.23
N ILE A 111 15.99 13.30 -13.89
CA ILE A 111 17.01 12.61 -13.09
C ILE A 111 16.91 11.12 -13.40
N PRO A 112 17.94 10.50 -14.02
CA PRO A 112 17.86 9.10 -14.38
C PRO A 112 17.99 8.23 -13.12
N GLY A 113 16.97 7.42 -12.86
CA GLY A 113 16.99 6.41 -11.80
C GLY A 113 15.62 6.17 -11.17
N VAL A 114 15.10 4.95 -11.30
CA VAL A 114 13.83 4.53 -10.66
C VAL A 114 13.89 4.69 -9.13
N LEU A 115 15.07 4.48 -8.54
CA LEU A 115 15.28 4.72 -7.11
C LEU A 115 15.20 6.21 -6.76
N ALA A 116 15.70 7.10 -7.62
CA ALA A 116 15.69 8.55 -7.38
C ALA A 116 14.26 9.09 -7.32
N SER A 117 13.36 8.64 -8.19
CA SER A 117 11.95 9.04 -8.14
C SER A 117 11.23 8.49 -6.90
N GLN A 118 11.54 7.27 -6.46
CA GLN A 118 10.98 6.70 -5.23
C GLN A 118 11.45 7.45 -3.97
N PHE A 119 12.74 7.76 -3.86
CA PHE A 119 13.28 8.54 -2.75
C PHE A 119 12.76 9.98 -2.75
N ALA A 120 12.60 10.60 -3.91
CA ALA A 120 12.01 11.93 -4.01
C ALA A 120 10.52 11.95 -3.67
N ALA A 121 9.76 10.92 -4.06
CA ALA A 121 8.37 10.76 -3.64
C ALA A 121 8.28 10.63 -2.12
N LEU A 122 9.14 9.82 -1.51
CA LEU A 122 9.21 9.66 -0.06
C LEU A 122 9.61 10.97 0.63
N ALA A 123 10.63 11.67 0.13
CA ALA A 123 11.08 12.94 0.69
C ALA A 123 10.00 14.03 0.58
N GLY A 124 9.31 14.11 -0.55
CA GLY A 124 8.19 15.03 -0.77
C GLY A 124 7.01 14.74 0.16
N ALA A 125 6.64 13.46 0.32
CA ALA A 125 5.63 13.02 1.26
C ALA A 125 5.98 13.38 2.72
N CYS A 126 7.21 13.07 3.14
CA CYS A 126 7.70 13.37 4.49
C CYS A 126 7.76 14.87 4.76
N LEU A 127 8.24 15.69 3.81
CA LEU A 127 8.32 17.14 3.95
C LEU A 127 6.93 17.76 4.14
N VAL A 128 5.99 17.44 3.24
CA VAL A 128 4.63 18.00 3.34
C VAL A 128 3.92 17.49 4.59
N GLY A 129 4.07 16.20 4.91
CA GLY A 129 3.54 15.61 6.14
C GLY A 129 4.08 16.31 7.39
N ALA A 130 5.39 16.52 7.48
CA ALA A 130 6.02 17.20 8.61
C ALA A 130 5.61 18.68 8.71
N LEU A 131 5.44 19.38 7.58
CA LEU A 131 4.99 20.77 7.57
C LEU A 131 3.55 20.92 8.07
N VAL A 132 2.63 20.05 7.63
CA VAL A 132 1.23 20.08 8.08
C VAL A 132 1.13 19.69 9.54
N PHE A 133 1.79 18.60 9.94
CA PHE A 133 1.77 18.13 11.33
C PHE A 133 2.46 19.13 12.27
N GLY A 134 3.57 19.73 11.85
CA GLY A 134 4.28 20.77 12.58
C GLY A 134 3.43 22.01 12.82
N ARG A 135 2.62 22.43 11.83
CA ARG A 135 1.65 23.53 12.01
C ARG A 135 0.51 23.17 12.96
N LEU A 136 -0.01 21.94 12.89
CA LEU A 136 -1.07 21.48 13.79
C LEU A 136 -0.57 21.41 15.24
N VAL A 137 0.63 20.87 15.46
CA VAL A 137 1.26 20.79 16.79
C VAL A 137 1.60 22.20 17.30
N GLY A 138 2.20 23.05 16.47
CA GLY A 138 2.53 24.44 16.84
C GLY A 138 1.31 25.29 17.17
N ALA A 139 0.21 25.14 16.42
CA ALA A 139 -1.04 25.84 16.69
C ALA A 139 -1.72 25.32 17.98
N SER A 140 -1.64 24.02 18.25
CA SER A 140 -2.17 23.44 19.49
C SER A 140 -1.35 23.79 20.74
N ALA A 141 -0.04 24.02 20.60
CA ALA A 141 0.84 24.49 21.66
C ALA A 141 0.61 25.98 22.01
N CYS A 142 0.20 26.79 21.04
CA CYS A 142 -0.15 28.20 21.24
C CYS A 142 -1.55 28.40 21.85
N ARG A 143 -2.36 27.33 21.96
CA ARG A 143 -3.73 27.37 22.48
C ARG A 143 -3.89 26.77 23.88
N ARG A 144 -2.78 26.45 24.56
CA ARG A 144 -2.71 26.17 25.99
C ARG A 144 -1.94 27.28 26.68
#